data_AF-A0A7X7EQF1-F1
#
_entry.id   AF-A0A7X7EQF1-F1
#
_cell.length_a   1.000
_cell.length_b   1.000
_cell.length_c   1.000
_cell.angle_alpha   90.00
_cell.angle_beta   90.00
_cell.angle_gamma   90.00
#
_symmetry.space_group_name_H-M   'P 1'
#
loop_
_entity.id
_entity.type
_entity.pdbx_description
1 polymer ?
#
loop_
_entity_poly.entity_id
_entity_poly.type
_entity_poly.pdbx_seq_one_letter_code
_entity_poly.pdbx_strand_id
1 'polypeptide(L)'
;ILCNQTPLIRGINDHPKTLATLFRELSFIGVPPYYVFQCRPAFGNKDYAVPIERGYEIFEQAKSMVSGLAKRAKFVMSHATGKIEIVGKTEKEVYFKYHRAANDLDSGRFMVFKSNPQAYWLDDYEEMVCDYPIDQPYQIYGPE
;
A
#
# COMPACT_ATOMS: atom_id res chain seq x y z
N ILE A 1 -12.40 -18.86 -2.24
CA ILE A 1 -11.81 -18.17 -1.07
C ILE A 1 -12.25 -16.72 -1.13
N LEU A 2 -12.77 -16.16 -0.03
CA LEU A 2 -13.18 -14.76 0.05
C LEU A 2 -12.09 -13.95 0.75
N CYS A 3 -11.76 -12.77 0.22
CA CYS A 3 -10.79 -11.85 0.78
C CYS A 3 -11.33 -10.41 0.68
N ASN A 4 -10.98 -9.55 1.63
CA ASN A 4 -11.41 -8.15 1.60
C ASN A 4 -10.37 -7.23 0.95
N GLN A 5 -10.86 -6.32 0.13
CA GLN A 5 -10.12 -5.19 -0.40
C GLN A 5 -10.91 -3.92 -0.07
N THR A 6 -10.25 -2.91 0.51
CA THR A 6 -10.89 -1.64 0.87
C THR A 6 -10.02 -0.45 0.47
N PRO A 7 -10.57 0.65 -0.05
CA PRO A 7 -9.84 1.91 -0.13
C PRO A 7 -9.64 2.52 1.27
N LEU A 8 -8.60 3.34 1.43
CA LEU A 8 -8.44 4.26 2.55
C LEU A 8 -9.01 5.63 2.14
N ILE A 9 -10.10 6.05 2.78
CA ILE A 9 -10.91 7.20 2.40
C ILE A 9 -10.97 8.17 3.58
N ARG A 10 -10.60 9.43 3.29
CA ARG A 10 -10.67 10.54 4.25
C ARG A 10 -12.09 10.70 4.80
N GLY A 11 -12.21 10.81 6.12
CA GLY A 11 -13.48 11.00 6.81
C GLY A 11 -14.36 9.75 6.92
N ILE A 12 -13.94 8.60 6.37
CA ILE A 12 -14.69 7.34 6.45
C ILE A 12 -13.92 6.30 7.27
N ASN A 13 -12.70 5.96 6.85
CA ASN A 13 -11.90 4.92 7.50
C ASN A 13 -10.42 5.30 7.66
N ASP A 14 -10.10 6.59 7.56
CA ASP A 14 -8.77 7.19 7.79
C ASP A 14 -8.42 7.37 9.28
N HIS A 15 -9.02 6.57 10.15
CA HIS A 15 -8.69 6.53 11.56
C HIS A 15 -8.24 5.11 11.96
N PRO A 16 -7.10 4.94 12.67
CA PRO A 16 -6.55 3.61 12.98
C PRO A 16 -7.54 2.66 13.65
N LYS A 17 -8.35 3.15 14.60
CA LYS A 17 -9.34 2.32 15.31
C LYS A 17 -10.47 1.82 14.40
N THR A 18 -10.87 2.62 13.41
CA THR A 18 -11.91 2.25 12.45
C THR A 18 -11.40 1.12 11.56
N LEU A 19 -10.20 1.28 10.99
CA LEU A 19 -9.58 0.27 10.15
C LEU A 19 -9.27 -1.02 10.91
N ALA A 20 -8.79 -0.92 12.16
CA ALA A 20 -8.55 -2.08 13.03
C ALA A 20 -9.85 -2.85 13.36
N THR A 21 -10.97 -2.14 13.51
CA THR A 21 -12.29 -2.76 13.75
C THR A 21 -12.73 -3.55 12.53
N LEU A 22 -12.63 -2.95 11.34
CA LEU A 22 -12.88 -3.65 10.08
C LEU A 22 -12.04 -4.93 9.95
N PHE A 23 -10.73 -4.86 10.19
CA PHE A 23 -9.83 -6.01 10.11
C PHE A 23 -10.20 -7.13 11.08
N ARG A 24 -10.59 -6.78 12.31
CA ARG A 24 -11.00 -7.73 13.36
C ARG A 24 -12.29 -8.44 12.97
N GLU A 25 -13.30 -7.69 12.55
CA GLU A 25 -14.61 -8.23 12.18
C GLU A 25 -14.53 -9.13 10.95
N LEU A 26 -13.81 -8.69 9.91
CA LEU A 26 -13.56 -9.49 8.71
C LEU A 26 -12.87 -10.82 9.05
N SER A 27 -11.83 -10.77 9.87
CA SER A 27 -11.09 -11.98 10.25
C SER A 27 -11.93 -12.91 11.13
N PHE A 28 -12.80 -12.35 12.00
CA PHE A 28 -13.71 -13.12 12.84
C PHE A 28 -14.70 -13.93 12.01
N ILE A 29 -15.21 -13.36 10.90
CA ILE A 29 -16.11 -14.07 9.97
C ILE A 29 -15.37 -14.91 8.92
N GLY A 30 -14.05 -15.11 9.06
CA GLY A 30 -13.25 -15.92 8.15
C GLY A 30 -12.91 -15.26 6.80
N VAL A 31 -13.05 -13.94 6.68
CA VAL A 31 -12.66 -13.15 5.50
C VAL A 31 -11.36 -12.43 5.80
N PRO A 32 -10.18 -12.96 5.42
CA PRO A 32 -8.91 -12.28 5.69
C PRO A 32 -8.84 -10.91 4.97
N PRO A 33 -8.39 -9.85 5.67
CA PRO A 33 -8.01 -8.59 5.03
C PRO A 33 -6.85 -8.81 4.06
N TYR A 34 -6.98 -8.33 2.82
CA TYR A 34 -5.99 -8.56 1.76
C TYR A 34 -5.31 -7.27 1.31
N TYR A 35 -6.08 -6.25 0.91
CA TYR A 35 -5.51 -4.96 0.51
C TYR A 35 -6.24 -3.78 1.13
N VAL A 36 -5.44 -2.79 1.55
CA VAL A 36 -5.90 -1.42 1.73
C VAL A 36 -5.34 -0.59 0.58
N PHE A 37 -6.21 0.06 -0.18
CA PHE A 37 -5.80 0.85 -1.34
C PHE A 37 -5.61 2.32 -0.99
N GLN A 38 -4.46 2.87 -1.35
CA GLN A 38 -4.27 4.31 -1.48
C GLN A 38 -5.26 4.84 -2.53
N CYS A 39 -6.04 5.86 -2.17
CA CYS A 39 -6.94 6.52 -3.12
C CYS A 39 -6.13 7.32 -4.15
N ARG A 40 -6.38 7.05 -5.43
CA ARG A 40 -5.83 7.85 -6.54
C ARG A 40 -6.44 9.25 -6.49
N PRO A 41 -5.65 10.34 -6.44
CA PRO A 41 -6.17 11.70 -6.48
C PRO A 41 -6.57 12.08 -7.91
N ALA A 42 -7.73 11.62 -8.35
CA ALA A 42 -8.37 11.98 -9.60
C ALA A 42 -9.32 13.18 -9.42
N PHE A 43 -9.73 13.77 -10.54
CA PHE A 43 -10.77 14.80 -10.52
C PHE A 43 -12.06 14.25 -9.87
N GLY A 44 -12.55 14.93 -8.84
CA GLY A 44 -13.75 14.55 -8.10
C GLY A 44 -13.54 13.66 -6.87
N ASN A 45 -12.35 13.09 -6.64
CA ASN A 45 -12.08 12.31 -5.43
C ASN A 45 -10.90 12.82 -4.58
N LYS A 46 -10.30 13.95 -4.96
CA LYS A 46 -9.19 14.59 -4.23
C LYS A 46 -9.52 14.82 -2.75
N ASP A 47 -10.74 15.24 -2.45
CA ASP A 47 -11.18 15.50 -1.07
C ASP A 47 -11.25 14.24 -0.20
N TYR A 48 -11.34 13.07 -0.84
CA TYR A 48 -11.38 11.77 -0.17
C TYR A 48 -9.99 11.14 -0.04
N ALA A 49 -8.96 11.70 -0.66
CA ALA A 49 -7.61 11.15 -0.61
C ALA A 49 -6.91 11.50 0.70
N VAL A 50 -6.03 10.62 1.15
CA VAL A 50 -5.14 10.82 2.31
C VAL A 50 -3.70 10.80 1.77
N PRO A 51 -2.77 11.66 2.25
CA PRO A 51 -1.37 11.55 1.86
C PRO A 51 -0.82 10.13 2.12
N ILE A 52 0.01 9.61 1.22
CA ILE A 52 0.51 8.24 1.25
C ILE A 52 1.13 7.90 2.60
N GLU A 53 2.05 8.75 3.06
CA GLU A 53 2.77 8.52 4.31
C GLU A 53 1.83 8.52 5.53
N ARG A 54 0.84 9.41 5.51
CA ARG A 54 -0.19 9.45 6.56
C ARG A 54 -1.06 8.20 6.51
N GLY A 55 -1.42 7.75 5.31
CA GLY A 55 -2.18 6.51 5.12
C GLY A 55 -1.41 5.29 5.62
N TYR A 56 -0.10 5.24 5.36
CA TYR A 56 0.78 4.20 5.87
C TYR A 56 0.84 4.18 7.41
N GLU A 57 0.96 5.36 8.05
CA GLU A 57 0.91 5.46 9.52
C GLU A 57 -0.42 4.96 10.10
N ILE A 58 -1.54 5.35 9.49
CA ILE A 58 -2.87 4.89 9.90
C ILE A 58 -2.97 3.36 9.79
N PHE A 59 -2.48 2.82 8.69
CA PHE A 59 -2.48 1.39 8.40
C PHE A 59 -1.60 0.59 9.38
N GLU A 60 -0.39 1.03 9.67
CA GLU A 60 0.49 0.35 10.64
C GLU A 60 -0.04 0.43 12.07
N GLN A 61 -0.62 1.58 12.46
CA GLN A 61 -1.32 1.71 13.74
C GLN A 61 -2.54 0.76 13.81
N ALA A 62 -3.29 0.61 12.72
CA ALA A 62 -4.39 -0.36 12.67
C ALA A 62 -3.91 -1.81 12.87
N LYS A 63 -2.80 -2.18 12.22
CA LYS A 63 -2.17 -3.52 12.33
C LYS A 63 -1.63 -3.84 13.72
N SER A 64 -1.22 -2.84 14.49
CA SER A 64 -0.74 -3.03 15.86
C SER A 64 -1.87 -3.41 16.84
N MET A 65 -3.12 -3.07 16.51
CA MET A 65 -4.31 -3.30 17.35
C MET A 65 -5.06 -4.62 17.09
N VAL A 66 -4.55 -5.47 16.20
CA VAL A 66 -5.24 -6.70 15.77
C VAL A 66 -4.33 -7.94 15.79
N SER A 67 -4.94 -9.13 15.71
CA SER A 67 -4.24 -10.42 15.71
C SER A 67 -3.42 -10.65 14.45
N GLY A 68 -2.54 -11.67 14.46
CA GLY A 68 -1.71 -12.05 13.31
C GLY A 68 -2.51 -12.36 12.04
N LEU A 69 -3.67 -13.01 12.18
CA LEU A 69 -4.56 -13.30 11.06
C LEU A 69 -5.17 -12.02 10.47
N ALA A 70 -5.51 -11.05 11.33
CA ALA A 70 -6.16 -9.80 10.94
C ALA A 70 -5.21 -8.74 10.38
N LYS A 71 -3.91 -8.84 10.62
CA LYS A 71 -2.90 -7.89 10.11
C LYS A 71 -2.26 -8.29 8.77
N ARG A 72 -2.84 -9.26 8.04
CA ARG A 72 -2.30 -9.79 6.77
C ARG A 72 -2.46 -8.85 5.57
N ALA A 73 -3.30 -7.82 5.70
CA ALA A 73 -3.47 -6.84 4.63
C ALA A 73 -2.13 -6.18 4.27
N LYS A 74 -2.03 -5.72 3.03
CA LYS A 74 -0.94 -4.85 2.55
C LYS A 74 -1.49 -3.50 2.13
N PHE A 75 -0.73 -2.44 2.34
CA PHE A 75 -1.09 -1.10 1.86
C PHE A 75 -0.51 -0.87 0.47
N VAL A 76 -1.38 -0.60 -0.50
CA VAL A 76 -1.04 -0.72 -1.92
C VAL A 76 -1.68 0.36 -2.76
N MET A 77 -1.14 0.61 -3.95
CA MET A 77 -1.76 1.42 -4.99
C MET A 77 -1.81 0.66 -6.32
N SER A 78 -2.81 0.95 -7.13
CA SER A 78 -2.86 0.51 -8.53
C SER A 78 -2.39 1.66 -9.41
N HIS A 79 -1.07 1.71 -9.61
CA HIS A 79 -0.41 2.69 -10.46
C HIS A 79 -0.50 2.30 -11.94
N ALA A 80 -0.35 3.26 -12.86
CA ALA A 80 -0.28 2.96 -14.29
C ALA A 80 0.88 2.01 -14.64
N THR A 81 1.96 2.05 -13.85
CA THR A 81 3.13 1.18 -13.98
C THR A 81 3.00 -0.15 -13.27
N GLY A 82 1.95 -0.37 -12.47
CA GLY A 82 1.73 -1.64 -11.79
C GLY A 82 1.09 -1.55 -10.39
N LYS A 83 1.02 -2.71 -9.75
CA LYS A 83 0.59 -2.89 -8.36
C LYS A 83 1.77 -2.67 -7.44
N ILE A 84 1.72 -1.60 -6.65
CA ILE A 84 2.83 -1.17 -5.80
C ILE A 84 2.39 -1.24 -4.35
N GLU A 85 3.20 -1.85 -3.51
CA GLU A 85 3.06 -1.81 -2.05
C GLU A 85 3.87 -0.65 -1.48
N ILE A 86 3.27 0.06 -0.53
CA ILE A 86 3.94 1.00 0.34
C ILE A 86 4.42 0.18 1.53
N VAL A 87 5.72 -0.10 1.57
CA VAL A 87 6.32 -1.10 2.47
C VAL A 87 6.70 -0.49 3.81
N GLY A 88 7.13 0.78 3.81
CA GLY A 88 7.71 1.41 4.99
C GLY A 88 7.97 2.89 4.82
N LYS A 89 8.28 3.56 5.94
CA LYS A 89 8.89 4.90 5.97
C LYS A 89 9.86 5.05 7.13
N THR A 90 10.83 5.94 6.98
CA THR A 90 11.60 6.56 8.05
C THR A 90 11.26 8.05 8.12
N GLU A 91 12.02 8.83 8.90
CA GLU A 91 11.92 10.29 8.89
C GLU A 91 12.34 10.92 7.55
N LYS A 92 13.20 10.23 6.78
CA LYS A 92 13.82 10.79 5.57
C LYS A 92 13.37 10.11 4.29
N GLU A 93 12.86 8.89 4.36
CA GLU A 93 12.66 8.02 3.21
C GLU A 93 11.33 7.26 3.27
N VAL A 94 10.83 6.89 2.10
CA VAL A 94 9.65 6.04 1.92
C VAL A 94 10.02 4.90 0.97
N TYR A 95 9.53 3.70 1.28
CA TYR A 95 9.92 2.47 0.58
C TYR A 95 8.71 1.86 -0.13
N PHE A 96 8.92 1.49 -1.39
CA PHE A 96 7.90 0.90 -2.25
C PHE A 96 8.40 -0.39 -2.88
N LYS A 97 7.48 -1.30 -3.20
CA LYS A 97 7.80 -2.53 -3.93
C LYS A 97 6.73 -2.88 -4.95
N TYR A 98 7.13 -3.18 -6.18
CA TYR A 98 6.20 -3.76 -7.16
C TYR A 98 5.84 -5.20 -6.78
N HIS A 99 4.54 -5.49 -6.66
CA HIS A 99 4.05 -6.88 -6.66
C HIS A 99 3.94 -7.42 -8.07
N ARG A 100 3.52 -6.56 -8.99
CA ARG A 100 3.42 -6.80 -10.41
C ARG A 100 3.60 -5.46 -11.11
N ALA A 101 4.48 -5.39 -12.08
CA ALA A 101 4.67 -4.21 -12.90
C ALA A 101 4.05 -4.42 -14.30
N ALA A 102 3.83 -3.32 -15.03
CA ALA A 102 3.42 -3.36 -16.44
C ALA A 102 4.58 -3.81 -17.34
N ASN A 103 5.81 -3.44 -16.97
CA ASN A 103 7.03 -4.01 -17.51
C ASN A 103 7.48 -5.14 -16.58
N ASP A 104 7.50 -6.38 -17.06
CA ASP A 104 7.80 -7.55 -16.22
C ASP A 104 9.20 -7.49 -15.58
N LEU A 105 10.14 -6.76 -16.18
CA LEU A 105 11.47 -6.54 -15.60
C LEU A 105 11.44 -5.73 -14.29
N ASP A 106 10.40 -4.93 -14.08
CA ASP A 106 10.20 -4.14 -12.87
C ASP A 106 9.43 -4.92 -11.78
N SER A 107 8.92 -6.13 -12.07
CA SER A 107 8.19 -6.93 -11.08
C SER A 107 9.12 -7.34 -9.92
N GLY A 108 8.70 -7.02 -8.69
CA GLY A 108 9.53 -7.23 -7.50
C GLY A 108 10.53 -6.12 -7.21
N ARG A 109 10.69 -5.12 -8.10
CA ARG A 109 11.61 -3.99 -7.91
C ARG A 109 11.27 -3.22 -6.64
N PHE A 110 12.30 -2.94 -5.86
CA PHE A 110 12.23 -2.16 -4.63
C PHE A 110 12.74 -0.74 -4.89
N MET A 111 11.97 0.26 -4.46
CA MET A 111 12.25 1.67 -4.72
C MET A 111 12.30 2.45 -3.41
N VAL A 112 13.29 3.33 -3.28
CA VAL A 112 13.46 4.23 -2.14
C VAL A 112 13.38 5.66 -2.62
N PHE A 113 12.48 6.45 -2.04
CA PHE A 113 12.33 7.88 -2.32
C PHE A 113 12.55 8.70 -1.06
N LYS A 114 12.92 9.97 -1.21
CA LYS A 114 12.88 10.92 -0.09
C LYS A 114 11.45 11.12 0.40
N SER A 115 11.28 11.36 1.70
CA SER A 115 9.97 11.65 2.29
C SER A 115 9.37 12.94 1.69
N ASN A 116 8.07 12.85 1.37
CA ASN A 116 7.23 13.95 0.98
C ASN A 116 5.88 13.81 1.70
N PRO A 117 5.67 14.51 2.84
CA PRO A 117 4.43 14.44 3.61
C PRO A 117 3.18 14.92 2.85
N GLN A 118 3.35 15.62 1.72
CA GLN A 118 2.25 16.09 0.87
C GLN A 118 2.01 15.20 -0.35
N ALA A 119 2.73 14.07 -0.48
CA ALA A 119 2.51 13.13 -1.57
C ALA A 119 1.19 12.38 -1.40
N TYR A 120 0.32 12.45 -2.41
CA TYR A 120 -0.92 11.69 -2.51
C TYR A 120 -0.79 10.52 -3.48
N TRP A 121 0.22 10.55 -4.34
CA TRP A 121 0.47 9.56 -5.38
C TRP A 121 1.97 9.31 -5.58
N LEU A 122 2.33 8.25 -6.32
CA LEU A 122 3.75 7.89 -6.53
C LEU A 122 4.51 9.00 -7.25
N ASP A 123 3.88 9.64 -8.22
CA ASP A 123 4.47 10.69 -9.05
C ASP A 123 4.80 11.97 -8.26
N ASP A 124 4.31 12.09 -7.03
CA ASP A 124 4.65 13.22 -6.14
C ASP A 124 6.03 13.04 -5.46
N TYR A 125 6.73 11.94 -5.71
CA TYR A 125 8.09 11.69 -5.22
C TYR A 125 9.11 11.99 -6.33
N GLU A 126 9.80 13.12 -6.22
CA GLU A 126 10.69 13.64 -7.27
C GLU A 126 12.09 13.01 -7.26
N GLU A 127 12.57 12.54 -6.10
CA GLU A 127 13.95 12.07 -5.94
C GLU A 127 14.00 10.63 -5.44
N MET A 128 14.38 9.73 -6.35
CA MET A 128 14.71 8.34 -6.04
C MET A 128 16.13 8.27 -5.46
N VAL A 129 16.25 7.85 -4.22
CA VAL A 129 17.54 7.78 -3.49
C VAL A 129 18.31 6.52 -3.89
N CYS A 130 17.60 5.41 -4.05
CA CYS A 130 18.18 4.13 -4.43
C CYS A 130 17.09 3.24 -5.06
N ASP A 131 17.47 2.45 -6.05
CA ASP A 131 16.70 1.31 -6.53
C ASP A 131 17.54 0.04 -6.44
N TYR A 132 16.88 -1.05 -6.02
CA TYR A 132 17.50 -2.37 -6.02
C TYR A 132 16.86 -3.19 -7.14
N PRO A 133 17.49 -3.27 -8.33
CA PRO A 133 17.20 -4.34 -9.26
C PRO A 133 17.67 -5.63 -8.59
N ILE A 134 16.72 -6.47 -8.18
CA ILE A 134 17.05 -7.83 -7.76
C ILE A 134 17.41 -8.55 -9.06
N ASP A 135 18.60 -9.10 -9.18
CA ASP A 135 18.99 -9.94 -10.32
C ASP A 135 18.11 -11.22 -10.35
N GLN A 136 16.89 -11.03 -10.87
CA GLN A 136 15.84 -11.92 -11.34
C GLN A 136 15.58 -13.29 -10.68
N PRO A 137 15.30 -13.40 -9.37
CA PRO A 137 14.83 -14.67 -8.79
C PRO A 137 13.33 -14.94 -9.01
N TYR A 138 12.52 -13.93 -9.39
CA TYR A 138 11.06 -14.05 -9.53
C TYR A 138 10.58 -14.48 -10.94
N GLN A 139 11.47 -14.60 -11.93
CA GLN A 139 11.11 -14.96 -13.31
C GLN A 139 10.82 -16.46 -13.53
N ILE A 140 10.89 -17.29 -12.49
CA ILE A 140 10.81 -18.76 -12.66
C ILE A 140 9.36 -19.23 -12.89
N TYR A 141 8.33 -18.43 -12.53
CA TYR A 141 6.92 -18.80 -12.74
C TYR A 141 6.01 -17.57 -12.93
N GLY A 142 5.66 -17.27 -14.20
CA GLY A 142 4.47 -16.48 -14.58
C GLY A 142 3.39 -17.41 -15.13
N PRO A 143 2.09 -17.03 -15.13
CA PRO A 143 1.06 -17.85 -15.77
C PRO A 143 1.30 -17.91 -17.29
N GLU A 144 1.11 -19.09 -17.88
CA GLU A 144 1.11 -19.34 -19.33
C GLU A 144 0.17 -18.39 -20.10
#